data_AF-A0AAT9HJP5-F1
#
_entry.id   AF-A0AAT9HJP5-F1
#
_cell.length_a   1.000
_cell.length_b   1.000
_cell.length_c   1.000
_cell.angle_alpha   90.00
_cell.angle_beta   90.00
_cell.angle_gamma   90.00
#
_symmetry.space_group_name_H-M   'P 1'
#
loop_
_entity.id
_entity.type
_entity.pdbx_description
1 polymer ?
#
loop_
_entity_poly.entity_id
_entity_poly.type
_entity_poly.pdbx_seq_one_letter_code
_entity_poly.pdbx_strand_id
1 'polypeptide(L)'
;MNDLSSRVSTGQRFAVADRWGDWTAIWYLGQKAWFRNPAKQPAAVPAKGKVVTPRKGLDSVPVYGRAYPEKEAYPEGVPAQAVTPLPYTVLKGQKYVTGGKVPSEYYYAVTFDEASHQVVRGKDQYYEIQFGHRVGFVRAADVTVKSS
;
A
#
# COMPACT_ATOMS: atom_id res chain seq x y z
N MET A 1 17.76 18.19 2.63
CA MET A 1 16.99 17.18 3.37
C MET A 1 15.52 17.52 3.18
N ASN A 2 14.77 16.73 2.40
CA ASN A 2 13.36 17.00 2.09
C ASN A 2 12.47 16.31 3.12
N ASP A 3 11.77 17.08 3.96
CA ASP A 3 10.63 16.55 4.70
C ASP A 3 9.48 16.26 3.71
N LEU A 4 9.27 14.97 3.45
CA LEU A 4 8.21 14.45 2.59
C LEU A 4 6.95 14.07 3.39
N SER A 5 6.98 14.18 4.72
CA SER A 5 5.89 13.67 5.57
C SER A 5 4.61 14.50 5.48
N SER A 6 4.72 15.78 5.09
CA SER A 6 3.61 16.74 5.03
C SER A 6 3.21 17.15 3.60
N ARG A 7 3.73 16.46 2.57
CA ARG A 7 3.48 16.83 1.16
C ARG A 7 2.70 15.76 0.40
N VAL A 8 1.77 16.22 -0.41
CA VAL A 8 0.99 15.43 -1.36
C VAL A 8 1.17 16.04 -2.74
N SER A 9 1.42 15.22 -3.75
CA SER A 9 1.62 15.66 -5.13
C SER A 9 0.42 15.35 -6.00
N THR A 10 0.16 16.21 -6.99
CA THR A 10 -0.83 15.95 -8.05
C THR A 10 -0.51 14.62 -8.76
N GLY A 11 -1.55 13.87 -9.12
CA GLY A 11 -1.44 12.57 -9.78
C GLY A 11 -1.58 11.37 -8.84
N GLN A 12 -1.39 11.57 -7.53
CA GLN A 12 -1.65 10.55 -6.52
C GLN A 12 -3.13 10.50 -6.13
N ARG A 13 -3.60 9.32 -5.71
CA ARG A 13 -4.98 9.13 -5.24
C ARG A 13 -5.01 8.71 -3.79
N PHE A 14 -5.89 9.34 -3.02
CA PHE A 14 -6.07 9.07 -1.59
C PHE A 14 -7.54 8.84 -1.27
N ALA A 15 -7.80 7.97 -0.29
CA ALA A 15 -9.14 7.77 0.21
C ALA A 15 -9.52 8.94 1.13
N VAL A 16 -10.68 9.53 0.89
CA VAL A 16 -11.24 10.56 1.77
C VAL A 16 -11.57 9.92 3.13
N ALA A 17 -11.04 10.52 4.18
CA ALA A 17 -11.24 10.11 5.56
C ALA A 17 -12.35 10.92 6.25
N ASP A 18 -12.53 12.19 5.86
CA ASP A 18 -13.48 13.11 6.49
C ASP A 18 -13.67 14.41 5.70
N ARG A 19 -14.65 15.24 6.10
CA ARG A 19 -14.86 16.61 5.59
C ARG A 19 -15.35 17.55 6.69
N TRP A 20 -14.89 18.79 6.66
CA TRP A 20 -15.31 19.83 7.59
C TRP A 20 -15.24 21.22 6.94
N GLY A 21 -16.39 21.79 6.58
CA GLY A 21 -16.45 23.03 5.81
C GLY A 21 -15.64 22.93 4.51
N ASP A 22 -14.72 23.88 4.31
CA ASP A 22 -13.79 23.90 3.18
C ASP A 22 -12.63 22.90 3.31
N TRP A 23 -12.60 22.05 4.33
CA TRP A 23 -11.51 21.10 4.56
C TRP A 23 -11.89 19.68 4.19
N THR A 24 -10.95 18.96 3.56
CA THR A 24 -11.05 17.52 3.30
C THR A 24 -9.92 16.81 4.04
N ALA A 25 -10.24 15.73 4.75
CA ALA A 25 -9.25 14.83 5.30
C ALA A 25 -9.04 13.64 4.38
N ILE A 26 -7.79 13.21 4.22
CA ILE A 26 -7.42 11.96 3.56
C ILE A 26 -6.66 11.05 4.52
N TRP A 27 -6.71 9.74 4.27
CA TRP A 27 -5.81 8.81 4.95
C TRP A 27 -4.39 8.94 4.37
N TYR A 28 -3.43 9.31 5.22
CA TYR A 28 -2.04 9.54 4.85
C TYR A 28 -1.12 9.06 5.99
N LEU A 29 -0.20 8.12 5.70
CA LEU A 29 0.74 7.53 6.66
C LEU A 29 0.11 7.09 8.01
N GLY A 30 -1.06 6.45 7.99
CA GLY A 30 -1.71 5.97 9.20
C GLY A 30 -2.53 7.03 9.95
N GLN A 31 -2.70 8.23 9.40
CA GLN A 31 -3.38 9.35 10.06
C GLN A 31 -4.33 10.09 9.12
N LYS A 32 -5.19 10.96 9.67
CA LYS A 32 -5.97 11.93 8.89
C LYS A 32 -5.09 13.15 8.58
N ALA A 33 -4.81 13.39 7.31
CA ALA A 33 -4.18 14.63 6.85
C ALA A 33 -5.24 15.56 6.26
N TRP A 34 -5.35 16.77 6.82
CA TRP A 34 -6.33 17.78 6.40
C TRP A 34 -5.70 18.76 5.43
N PHE A 35 -6.42 19.06 4.34
CA PHE A 35 -6.06 20.13 3.43
C PHE A 35 -7.30 20.94 3.05
N ARG A 36 -7.08 22.22 2.74
CA ARG A 36 -8.14 23.12 2.32
C ARG A 36 -8.50 22.79 0.87
N ASN A 37 -9.78 22.57 0.61
CA ASN A 37 -10.34 22.15 -0.66
C ASN A 37 -11.71 22.84 -0.90
N PRO A 38 -11.74 24.18 -1.04
CA PRO A 38 -12.99 24.93 -1.16
C PRO A 38 -13.66 24.68 -2.52
N ALA A 39 -14.99 24.63 -2.55
CA ALA A 39 -15.74 24.30 -3.77
C ALA A 39 -15.48 25.26 -4.95
N LYS A 40 -15.19 26.54 -4.68
CA LYS A 40 -14.90 27.56 -5.70
C LYS A 40 -13.47 27.49 -6.26
N GLN A 41 -12.55 26.83 -5.55
CA GLN A 41 -11.15 26.68 -5.94
C GLN A 41 -10.60 25.35 -5.40
N PRO A 42 -11.07 24.21 -5.96
CA PRO A 42 -10.73 22.90 -5.41
C PRO A 42 -9.24 22.61 -5.55
N ALA A 43 -8.65 22.06 -4.48
CA ALA A 43 -7.28 21.57 -4.45
C ALA A 43 -7.18 20.06 -4.83
N ALA A 44 -8.31 19.37 -4.94
CA ALA A 44 -8.38 17.98 -5.36
C ALA A 44 -9.51 17.72 -6.36
N VAL A 45 -9.28 16.77 -7.26
CA VAL A 45 -10.29 16.31 -8.23
C VAL A 45 -10.99 15.07 -7.66
N PRO A 46 -12.34 15.03 -7.59
CA PRO A 46 -13.06 13.84 -7.18
C PRO A 46 -12.75 12.65 -8.10
N ALA A 47 -12.52 11.48 -7.50
CA ALA A 47 -12.28 10.24 -8.21
C ALA A 47 -13.01 9.07 -7.54
N LYS A 48 -13.37 8.07 -8.33
CA LYS A 48 -13.87 6.77 -7.84
C LYS A 48 -12.78 5.71 -7.97
N GLY A 49 -12.77 4.75 -7.07
CA GLY A 49 -11.74 3.71 -7.08
C GLY A 49 -12.00 2.60 -6.09
N LYS A 50 -11.08 1.63 -6.05
CA LYS A 50 -11.09 0.58 -5.04
C LYS A 50 -10.20 0.99 -3.87
N VAL A 51 -10.65 0.66 -2.67
CA VAL A 51 -9.88 0.83 -1.44
C VAL A 51 -9.80 -0.48 -0.69
N VAL A 52 -8.69 -0.69 0.01
CA VAL A 52 -8.56 -1.76 1.01
C VAL A 52 -8.88 -1.21 2.39
N THR A 53 -9.38 -2.08 3.26
CA THR A 53 -9.56 -1.81 4.70
C THR A 53 -9.35 -3.13 5.46
N PRO A 54 -8.88 -3.10 6.73
CA PRO A 54 -8.73 -4.31 7.54
C PRO A 54 -9.99 -5.18 7.52
N ARG A 55 -9.82 -6.50 7.44
CA ARG A 55 -10.93 -7.44 7.55
C ARG A 55 -11.62 -7.26 8.91
N LYS A 56 -12.92 -7.55 8.96
CA LYS A 56 -13.69 -7.57 10.22
C LYS A 56 -12.98 -8.44 11.26
N GLY A 57 -12.81 -7.92 12.46
CA GLY A 57 -12.14 -8.61 13.58
C GLY A 57 -10.66 -8.26 13.73
N LEU A 58 -10.05 -7.56 12.77
CA LEU A 58 -8.67 -7.08 12.89
C LEU A 58 -8.65 -5.61 13.33
N ASP A 59 -7.85 -5.31 14.34
CA ASP A 59 -7.61 -3.93 14.80
C ASP A 59 -6.53 -3.21 13.98
N SER A 60 -5.61 -3.97 13.39
CA SER A 60 -4.56 -3.45 12.52
C SER A 60 -4.07 -4.50 11.52
N VAL A 61 -3.55 -4.04 10.38
CA VAL A 61 -2.88 -4.87 9.37
C VAL A 61 -1.48 -4.32 9.11
N PRO A 62 -0.42 -5.15 9.13
CA PRO A 62 0.94 -4.70 8.81
C PRO A 62 1.06 -4.25 7.36
N VAL A 63 1.87 -3.22 7.12
CA VAL A 63 2.24 -2.76 5.77
C VAL A 63 3.64 -3.26 5.44
N TYR A 64 3.81 -3.84 4.26
CA TYR A 64 5.08 -4.34 3.76
C TYR A 64 5.63 -3.41 2.67
N GLY A 65 6.96 -3.29 2.59
CA GLY A 65 7.60 -2.52 1.52
C GLY A 65 7.67 -3.28 0.19
N ARG A 66 7.48 -4.61 0.23
CA ARG A 66 7.56 -5.51 -0.91
C ARG A 66 6.55 -6.64 -0.74
N ALA A 67 6.01 -7.15 -1.84
CA ALA A 67 5.16 -8.35 -1.85
C ALA A 67 6.03 -9.61 -1.97
N TYR A 68 6.90 -9.87 -0.99
CA TYR A 68 7.78 -11.04 -1.04
C TYR A 68 7.06 -12.35 -0.71
N PRO A 69 7.50 -13.46 -1.34
CA PRO A 69 6.90 -14.77 -1.12
C PRO A 69 7.31 -15.36 0.23
N GLU A 70 6.51 -16.30 0.72
CA GLU A 70 6.83 -17.10 1.88
C GLU A 70 8.13 -17.90 1.69
N LYS A 71 8.81 -18.25 2.79
CA LYS A 71 10.12 -18.93 2.75
C LYS A 71 10.06 -20.23 1.96
N GLU A 72 8.95 -20.94 2.06
CA GLU A 72 8.70 -22.24 1.44
C GLU A 72 8.57 -22.16 -0.09
N ALA A 73 8.40 -20.97 -0.66
CA ALA A 73 8.36 -20.77 -2.10
C ALA A 73 9.74 -20.79 -2.75
N TYR A 74 10.81 -20.59 -1.98
CA TYR A 74 12.16 -20.47 -2.51
C TYR A 74 12.73 -21.84 -2.90
N PRO A 75 13.17 -22.02 -4.16
CA PRO A 75 13.82 -23.25 -4.59
C PRO A 75 15.21 -23.39 -3.97
N GLU A 76 15.75 -24.60 -4.05
CA GLU A 76 17.14 -24.86 -3.66
C GLU A 76 18.11 -23.95 -4.44
N GLY A 77 19.12 -23.42 -3.75
CA GLY A 77 20.11 -22.50 -4.33
C GLY A 77 19.69 -21.03 -4.37
N VAL A 78 18.44 -20.66 -4.03
CA VAL A 78 18.01 -19.26 -3.91
C VAL A 78 17.82 -18.88 -2.43
N PRO A 79 18.61 -17.95 -1.87
CA PRO A 79 18.47 -17.54 -0.48
C PRO A 79 17.11 -16.85 -0.21
N ALA A 80 16.32 -17.44 0.69
CA ALA A 80 15.04 -16.91 1.10
C ALA A 80 15.16 -15.49 1.69
N GLN A 81 14.31 -14.58 1.23
CA GLN A 81 14.25 -13.22 1.77
C GLN A 81 13.24 -13.17 2.92
N ALA A 82 13.60 -12.49 4.01
CA ALA A 82 12.69 -12.31 5.14
C ALA A 82 11.52 -11.38 4.75
N VAL A 83 10.30 -11.79 5.09
CA VAL A 83 9.10 -10.96 4.94
C VAL A 83 8.91 -10.11 6.19
N THR A 84 9.57 -8.96 6.22
CA THR A 84 9.54 -8.03 7.37
C THR A 84 8.61 -6.83 7.07
N PRO A 85 7.65 -6.51 7.96
CA PRO A 85 6.80 -5.34 7.77
C PRO A 85 7.58 -4.03 7.97
N LEU A 86 7.09 -2.96 7.35
CA LEU A 86 7.47 -1.60 7.67
C LEU A 86 6.95 -1.23 9.08
N PRO A 87 7.49 -0.17 9.73
CA PRO A 87 6.99 0.33 11.01
C PRO A 87 5.66 1.08 10.87
N TYR A 88 4.73 0.56 10.06
CA TYR A 88 3.42 1.14 9.79
C TYR A 88 2.36 0.05 9.76
N THR A 89 1.15 0.43 10.16
CA THR A 89 -0.03 -0.43 10.10
C THR A 89 -1.21 0.33 9.54
N VAL A 90 -2.07 -0.38 8.80
CA VAL A 90 -3.42 0.08 8.48
C VAL A 90 -4.32 -0.24 9.67
N LEU A 91 -4.74 0.79 10.41
CA LEU A 91 -5.63 0.60 11.57
C LEU A 91 -7.07 0.38 11.14
N LYS A 92 -7.86 -0.26 12.01
CA LYS A 92 -9.30 -0.44 11.83
C LYS A 92 -10.00 0.88 11.49
N GLY A 93 -10.88 0.83 10.50
CA GLY A 93 -11.60 2.00 9.98
C GLY A 93 -10.83 2.83 8.95
N GLN A 94 -9.50 2.64 8.83
CA GLN A 94 -8.72 3.28 7.77
C GLN A 94 -8.96 2.62 6.42
N LYS A 95 -8.77 3.41 5.36
CA LYS A 95 -8.92 2.99 3.97
C LYS A 95 -7.77 3.52 3.14
N TYR A 96 -7.23 2.70 2.24
CA TYR A 96 -6.16 3.11 1.33
C TYR A 96 -6.50 2.68 -0.09
N VAL A 97 -6.23 3.57 -1.06
CA VAL A 97 -6.43 3.28 -2.48
C VAL A 97 -5.51 2.14 -2.89
N THR A 98 -6.02 1.20 -3.68
CA THR A 98 -5.23 0.07 -4.19
C THR A 98 -5.01 0.15 -5.70
N GLY A 99 -3.79 -0.17 -6.12
CA GLY A 99 -3.41 -0.35 -7.53
C GLY A 99 -3.85 -1.71 -8.10
N GLY A 100 -4.17 -2.67 -7.24
CA GLY A 100 -4.57 -4.01 -7.65
C GLY A 100 -4.03 -5.09 -6.73
N LYS A 101 -4.49 -6.32 -6.96
CA LYS A 101 -3.97 -7.52 -6.31
C LYS A 101 -2.79 -8.03 -7.12
N VAL A 102 -1.69 -8.34 -6.45
CA VAL A 102 -0.46 -8.87 -7.05
C VAL A 102 -0.07 -10.18 -6.35
N PRO A 103 0.57 -11.12 -7.05
CA PRO A 103 1.17 -12.28 -6.41
C PRO A 103 2.36 -11.84 -5.56
N SER A 104 2.71 -12.70 -4.61
CA SER A 104 4.00 -12.60 -3.96
C SER A 104 5.10 -13.06 -4.92
N GLU A 105 6.14 -12.24 -5.08
CA GLU A 105 7.19 -12.47 -6.07
C GLU A 105 8.53 -11.91 -5.61
N TYR A 106 9.60 -12.63 -5.94
CA TYR A 106 10.98 -12.20 -5.77
C TYR A 106 11.78 -12.54 -7.02
N TYR A 107 12.44 -11.54 -7.61
CA TYR A 107 13.35 -11.74 -8.72
C TYR A 107 14.78 -11.88 -8.19
N TYR A 108 15.32 -13.08 -8.31
CA TYR A 108 16.70 -13.41 -7.99
C TYR A 108 17.58 -13.18 -9.22
N ALA A 109 18.38 -12.12 -9.18
CA ALA A 109 19.28 -11.72 -10.26
C ALA A 109 20.56 -11.11 -9.67
N VAL A 110 21.46 -11.97 -9.18
CA VAL A 110 22.67 -11.55 -8.44
C VAL A 110 23.90 -11.33 -9.32
N THR A 111 23.85 -11.73 -10.59
CA THR A 111 24.89 -11.52 -11.61
C THR A 111 24.28 -10.93 -12.88
N PHE A 112 25.11 -10.42 -13.79
CA PHE A 112 24.64 -9.95 -15.11
C PHE A 112 24.24 -11.08 -16.06
N ASP A 113 24.67 -12.31 -15.82
CA ASP A 113 24.24 -13.47 -16.61
C ASP A 113 22.77 -13.82 -16.32
N GLU A 114 21.90 -13.52 -17.28
CA GLU A 114 20.46 -13.73 -17.21
C GLU A 114 20.07 -15.21 -17.07
N ALA A 115 20.91 -16.15 -17.52
CA ALA A 115 20.61 -17.59 -17.43
C ALA A 115 20.52 -18.08 -15.97
N SER A 116 21.14 -17.36 -15.04
CA SER A 116 21.09 -17.65 -13.60
C SER A 116 19.87 -17.03 -12.89
N HIS A 117 19.14 -16.14 -13.57
CA HIS A 117 18.05 -15.39 -12.96
C HIS A 117 16.82 -16.26 -12.76
N GLN A 118 16.14 -16.06 -11.63
CA GLN A 118 14.96 -16.83 -11.28
C GLN A 118 13.87 -15.94 -10.72
N VAL A 119 12.63 -16.20 -11.12
CA VAL A 119 11.45 -15.56 -10.52
C VAL A 119 10.83 -16.55 -9.54
N VAL A 120 10.94 -16.25 -8.25
CA VAL A 120 10.31 -17.01 -7.17
C VAL A 120 8.91 -16.45 -6.96
N ARG A 121 7.89 -17.29 -7.08
CA ARG A 121 6.48 -16.93 -6.83
C ARG A 121 5.92 -17.75 -5.67
N GLY A 122 5.34 -17.06 -4.69
CA GLY A 122 4.70 -17.69 -3.55
C GLY A 122 3.19 -17.84 -3.73
N LYS A 123 2.55 -18.44 -2.73
CA LYS A 123 1.10 -18.60 -2.66
C LYS A 123 0.42 -17.37 -2.10
N ASP A 124 1.12 -16.59 -1.27
CA ASP A 124 0.60 -15.35 -0.73
C ASP A 124 0.26 -14.35 -1.85
N GLN A 125 -0.79 -13.56 -1.59
CA GLN A 125 -1.25 -12.49 -2.46
C GLN A 125 -1.27 -11.19 -1.66
N TYR A 126 -0.94 -10.08 -2.33
CA TYR A 126 -0.90 -8.76 -1.73
C TYR A 126 -1.78 -7.79 -2.51
N TYR A 127 -2.27 -6.75 -1.83
CA TYR A 127 -2.75 -5.55 -2.50
C TYR A 127 -1.67 -4.49 -2.44
N GLU A 128 -1.33 -3.94 -3.60
CA GLU A 128 -0.54 -2.71 -3.69
C GLU A 128 -1.39 -1.53 -3.25
N ILE A 129 -0.89 -0.67 -2.38
CA ILE A 129 -1.61 0.46 -1.81
C ILE A 129 -0.80 1.76 -1.87
N GLN A 130 -1.49 2.88 -2.10
CA GLN A 130 -0.93 4.22 -1.87
C GLN A 130 -0.93 4.48 -0.36
N PHE A 131 0.24 4.48 0.28
CA PHE A 131 0.38 4.71 1.72
C PHE A 131 1.27 5.93 1.98
N GLY A 132 0.64 7.10 2.15
CA GLY A 132 1.40 8.36 2.21
C GLY A 132 2.03 8.70 0.86
N HIS A 133 3.32 9.06 0.85
CA HIS A 133 4.07 9.36 -0.38
C HIS A 133 4.61 8.13 -1.12
N ARG A 134 4.42 6.91 -0.59
CA ARG A 134 5.00 5.68 -1.15
C ARG A 134 3.94 4.65 -1.53
N VAL A 135 4.36 3.68 -2.33
CA VAL A 135 3.67 2.41 -2.49
C VAL A 135 4.00 1.50 -1.31
N GLY A 136 2.99 0.81 -0.79
CA GLY A 136 3.15 -0.28 0.18
C GLY A 136 2.29 -1.47 -0.20
N PHE A 137 2.42 -2.56 0.54
CA PHE A 137 1.68 -3.80 0.30
C PHE A 137 1.00 -4.26 1.58
N VAL A 138 -0.20 -4.81 1.47
CA VAL A 138 -0.90 -5.51 2.56
C VAL A 138 -1.31 -6.89 2.09
N ARG A 139 -1.22 -7.91 2.95
CA ARG A 139 -1.65 -9.26 2.58
C ARG A 139 -3.15 -9.27 2.27
N ALA A 140 -3.52 -9.90 1.16
CA ALA A 140 -4.91 -9.99 0.72
C ALA A 140 -5.79 -10.76 1.72
N ALA A 141 -5.21 -11.69 2.48
CA ALA A 141 -5.91 -12.41 3.55
C ALA A 141 -6.45 -11.47 4.65
N ASP A 142 -5.71 -10.39 4.95
CA ASP A 142 -5.96 -9.52 6.10
C ASP A 142 -6.89 -8.34 5.78
N VAL A 143 -7.25 -8.14 4.52
CA VAL A 143 -8.04 -6.98 4.09
C VAL A 143 -9.28 -7.38 3.31
N THR A 144 -10.21 -6.42 3.20
CA THR A 144 -11.34 -6.48 2.27
C THR A 144 -11.25 -5.31 1.32
N VAL A 145 -11.68 -5.52 0.06
CA VAL A 145 -11.73 -4.48 -0.96
C VAL A 145 -13.14 -3.94 -1.07
N LYS A 146 -13.27 -2.62 -1.17
CA LYS A 146 -14.55 -1.91 -1.34
C LYS A 146 -14.44 -0.89 -2.46
N SER A 147 -15.56 -0.63 -3.14
CA SER A 147 -15.68 0.54 -4.00
C SER A 147 -15.78 1.80 -3.13
N SER A 148 -15.20 2.90 -3.61
CA SER A 148 -15.22 4.22 -2.98
C SER A 148 -15.50 5.32 -3.98
#